data_AF-A0A5J4YKH7-F1
#
_entry.id   AF-A0A5J4YKH7-F1
#
_cell.length_a   1.000
_cell.length_b   1.000
_cell.length_c   1.000
_cell.angle_alpha   90.00
_cell.angle_beta   90.00
_cell.angle_gamma   90.00
#
_symmetry.space_group_name_H-M   'P 1'
#
loop_
_entity.id
_entity.type
_entity.pdbx_description
1 polymer ?
#
loop_
_entity_poly.entity_id
_entity_poly.type
_entity_poly.pdbx_seq_one_letter_code
_entity_poly.pdbx_strand_id
1 'polypeptide(L)'
;MEGGVIDWFFAIFWASFGLVAVLVDPCGLALGVWPPPQICDVMVRYAERLDPVYASKPLWLKVCIAAELALYPAFCVAACVALRRGISKSQWLKLPAVVVTTIILQSYTQIIAHNFFDTASPTSAFVVVPPRPMLWIALYFPYILIPCLFVARVFAARHPKLD
;
A
#
# COMPACT_ATOMS: atom_id res chain seq x y z
N MET A 1 13.30 9.18 23.30
CA MET A 1 12.38 8.83 22.20
C MET A 1 10.97 9.16 22.67
N GLU A 2 10.25 10.04 21.99
CA GLU A 2 8.93 10.53 22.44
C GLU A 2 7.75 9.73 21.84
N GLY A 3 8.01 8.61 21.17
CA GLY A 3 6.97 7.81 20.51
C GLY A 3 6.20 6.93 21.49
N GLY A 4 4.91 7.21 21.65
CA GLY A 4 3.99 6.31 22.37
C GLY A 4 3.79 4.98 21.64
N VAL A 5 3.14 4.01 22.28
CA VAL A 5 2.88 2.65 21.71
C VAL A 5 2.21 2.74 20.33
N ILE A 6 1.29 3.69 20.14
CA ILE A 6 0.58 3.93 18.88
C ILE A 6 1.55 4.36 17.77
N ASP A 7 2.55 5.19 18.09
CA ASP A 7 3.50 5.69 17.09
C ASP A 7 4.45 4.57 16.64
N TRP A 8 4.77 3.65 17.55
CA TRP A 8 5.51 2.43 17.21
C TRP A 8 4.73 1.49 16.31
N PHE A 9 3.43 1.30 16.58
CA PHE A 9 2.55 0.53 15.69
C PHE A 9 2.60 1.07 14.26
N PHE A 10 2.43 2.38 14.08
CA PHE A 10 2.52 3.00 12.75
C PHE A 10 3.92 2.93 12.15
N ALA A 11 4.97 3.04 12.95
CA ALA A 11 6.34 2.96 12.45
C ALA A 11 6.65 1.57 11.91
N ILE A 12 6.22 0.51 12.62
CA ILE A 12 6.36 -0.87 12.17
C ILE A 12 5.54 -1.11 10.91
N PHE A 13 4.31 -0.60 10.85
CA PHE A 13 3.47 -0.69 9.66
C PHE A 13 4.15 -0.04 8.45
N TRP A 14 4.56 1.22 8.53
CA TRP A 14 5.18 1.93 7.41
C TRP A 14 6.54 1.35 7.01
N ALA A 15 7.34 0.86 7.97
CA ALA A 15 8.58 0.16 7.67
C ALA A 15 8.32 -1.14 6.90
N SER A 16 7.34 -1.92 7.34
CA SER A 16 6.95 -3.18 6.69
C SER A 16 6.33 -2.92 5.32
N PHE A 17 5.47 -1.91 5.20
CA PHE A 17 4.83 -1.50 3.94
C PHE A 17 5.87 -1.03 2.92
N GLY A 18 6.82 -0.19 3.33
CA GLY A 18 7.92 0.23 2.47
C GLY A 18 8.82 -0.93 2.03
N LEU A 19 9.10 -1.88 2.92
CA LEU A 19 9.86 -3.09 2.59
C LEU A 19 9.12 -3.96 1.57
N VAL A 20 7.82 -4.19 1.78
CA VAL A 20 6.97 -4.92 0.83
C VAL A 20 6.96 -4.18 -0.51
N ALA A 21 6.73 -2.87 -0.53
CA ALA A 21 6.68 -2.09 -1.76
C ALA A 21 7.99 -2.19 -2.59
N VAL A 22 9.15 -2.22 -1.93
CA VAL A 22 10.45 -2.35 -2.63
C VAL A 22 10.76 -3.78 -3.05
N LEU A 23 10.29 -4.79 -2.33
CA LEU A 23 10.63 -6.20 -2.60
C LEU A 23 9.59 -6.93 -3.46
N VAL A 24 8.32 -6.58 -3.34
CA VAL A 24 7.19 -7.33 -3.89
C VAL A 24 6.65 -6.64 -5.14
N ASP A 25 6.38 -5.35 -5.08
CA ASP A 25 5.74 -4.64 -6.18
C ASP A 25 6.53 -4.70 -7.50
N PRO A 26 7.88 -4.64 -7.51
CA PRO A 26 8.67 -4.81 -8.73
C PRO A 26 8.44 -6.15 -9.46
N CYS A 27 7.96 -7.21 -8.79
CA CYS A 27 7.56 -8.45 -9.45
C CYS A 27 6.36 -8.28 -10.41
N GLY A 28 5.56 -7.23 -10.22
CA GLY A 28 4.47 -6.85 -11.12
C GLY A 28 4.95 -6.17 -12.40
N LEU A 29 6.16 -5.59 -12.38
CA LEU A 29 6.74 -4.82 -13.49
C LEU A 29 7.74 -5.61 -14.34
N ALA A 30 8.18 -6.78 -13.88
CA ALA A 30 9.17 -7.61 -14.58
C ALA A 30 10.45 -6.84 -14.95
N LEU A 31 10.99 -6.05 -14.01
CA LEU A 31 12.16 -5.18 -14.23
C LEU A 31 13.48 -5.95 -14.47
N GLY A 32 13.47 -7.28 -14.40
CA GLY A 32 14.58 -8.18 -14.74
C GLY A 32 15.76 -8.19 -13.76
N VAL A 33 16.11 -7.05 -13.16
CA VAL A 33 17.29 -6.89 -12.29
C VAL A 33 16.92 -6.97 -10.80
N TRP A 34 15.71 -6.54 -10.45
CA TRP A 34 15.20 -6.52 -9.10
C TRP A 34 13.69 -6.77 -9.12
N PRO A 35 13.13 -7.60 -8.22
CA PRO A 35 13.71 -8.20 -7.01
C PRO A 35 14.22 -9.64 -7.23
N PRO A 36 14.83 -10.30 -6.22
CA PRO A 36 15.33 -11.67 -6.36
C PRO A 36 14.27 -12.66 -6.88
N PRO A 37 14.62 -13.60 -7.78
CA PRO A 37 13.67 -14.53 -8.40
C PRO A 37 12.79 -15.29 -7.40
N GLN A 38 13.37 -15.67 -6.26
CA GLN A 38 12.68 -16.40 -5.19
C GLN A 38 11.49 -15.62 -4.62
N ILE A 39 11.61 -14.29 -4.53
CA ILE A 39 10.50 -13.43 -4.09
C ILE A 39 9.40 -13.42 -5.14
N CYS A 40 9.76 -13.30 -6.41
CA CYS A 40 8.78 -13.31 -7.49
C CYS A 40 8.10 -14.65 -7.66
N ASP A 41 8.79 -15.78 -7.44
CA ASP A 41 8.17 -17.10 -7.46
C ASP A 41 7.09 -17.25 -6.37
N VAL A 42 7.36 -16.71 -5.17
CA VAL A 42 6.35 -16.67 -4.08
C VAL A 42 5.15 -15.81 -4.51
N MET A 43 5.41 -14.66 -5.12
CA MET A 43 4.35 -13.76 -5.58
C MET A 43 3.52 -14.33 -6.72
N VAL A 44 4.13 -15.06 -7.66
CA VAL A 44 3.42 -15.77 -8.73
C VAL A 44 2.47 -16.80 -8.12
N ARG A 45 2.95 -17.63 -7.17
CA ARG A 45 2.10 -18.63 -6.49
C ARG A 45 0.97 -17.99 -5.67
N TYR A 46 1.24 -16.85 -5.04
CA TYR A 46 0.22 -16.07 -4.35
C TYR A 46 -0.85 -15.58 -5.32
N ALA A 47 -0.44 -14.96 -6.42
CA ALA A 47 -1.33 -14.38 -7.42
C ALA A 47 -2.25 -15.42 -8.06
N GLU A 48 -1.70 -16.55 -8.48
CA GLU A 48 -2.47 -17.66 -9.08
C GLU A 48 -3.56 -18.22 -8.15
N ARG A 49 -3.39 -18.12 -6.83
CA ARG A 49 -4.30 -18.72 -5.85
C ARG A 49 -5.27 -17.73 -5.21
N LEU A 50 -4.85 -16.49 -5.05
CA LEU A 50 -5.54 -15.51 -4.23
C LEU A 50 -5.77 -14.19 -4.94
N ASP A 51 -4.88 -13.76 -5.82
CA ASP A 51 -4.95 -12.43 -6.46
C ASP A 51 -4.89 -12.49 -7.98
N PRO A 52 -6.06 -12.61 -8.62
CA PRO A 52 -6.10 -12.88 -10.04
C PRO A 52 -5.91 -11.60 -10.89
N VAL A 53 -6.07 -10.41 -10.31
CA VAL A 53 -5.65 -9.13 -10.95
C VAL A 53 -4.13 -9.06 -11.01
N TYR A 54 -3.46 -9.38 -9.92
CA TYR A 54 -2.01 -9.43 -9.88
C TYR A 54 -1.46 -10.57 -10.76
N ALA A 55 -2.22 -11.66 -10.95
CA ALA A 55 -1.83 -12.74 -11.88
C ALA A 55 -1.87 -12.28 -13.34
N SER A 56 -2.91 -11.55 -13.74
CA SER A 56 -3.08 -11.06 -15.11
C SER A 56 -2.22 -9.83 -15.44
N LYS A 57 -1.78 -9.07 -14.42
CA LYS A 57 -0.90 -7.89 -14.54
C LYS A 57 -1.34 -6.92 -15.66
N PRO A 58 -2.60 -6.44 -15.64
CA PRO A 58 -3.09 -5.51 -16.64
C PRO A 58 -2.27 -4.22 -16.66
N LEU A 59 -2.26 -3.51 -17.79
CA LEU A 59 -1.44 -2.31 -17.96
C LEU A 59 -1.70 -1.25 -16.89
N TRP A 60 -2.96 -1.02 -16.52
CA TRP A 60 -3.33 -0.04 -15.49
C TRP A 60 -2.70 -0.40 -14.13
N LEU A 61 -2.67 -1.69 -13.76
CA LEU A 61 -2.07 -2.14 -12.50
C LEU A 61 -0.56 -1.90 -12.52
N LYS A 62 0.12 -2.15 -13.65
CA LYS A 62 1.55 -1.84 -13.80
C LYS A 62 1.82 -0.35 -13.65
N VAL A 63 0.95 0.52 -14.17
CA VAL A 63 1.07 1.97 -14.00
C VAL A 63 0.90 2.36 -12.53
N CYS A 64 -0.08 1.80 -11.83
CA CYS A 64 -0.24 1.98 -10.39
C CYS A 64 1.05 1.57 -9.66
N ILE A 65 1.50 0.32 -9.83
CA ILE A 65 2.71 -0.22 -9.20
C ILE A 65 3.94 0.67 -9.47
N ALA A 66 4.11 1.18 -10.70
CA ALA A 66 5.22 2.07 -11.02
C ALA A 66 5.16 3.40 -10.24
N ALA A 67 3.96 3.98 -10.10
CA ALA A 67 3.77 5.18 -9.29
C ALA A 67 3.99 4.90 -7.79
N GLU A 68 3.55 3.74 -7.31
CA GLU A 68 3.73 3.28 -5.93
C GLU A 68 5.21 3.11 -5.59
N LEU A 69 5.97 2.44 -6.46
CA LEU A 69 7.42 2.26 -6.30
C LEU A 69 8.18 3.60 -6.27
N ALA A 70 7.69 4.61 -7.00
CA ALA A 70 8.29 5.94 -7.01
C ALA A 70 8.01 6.74 -5.72
N LEU A 71 6.85 6.56 -5.09
CA LEU A 71 6.38 7.43 -4.00
C LEU A 71 6.43 6.77 -2.62
N TYR A 72 6.02 5.51 -2.51
CA TYR A 72 5.83 4.84 -1.23
C TYR A 72 7.14 4.64 -0.47
N PRO A 73 8.27 4.22 -1.07
CA PRO A 73 9.51 4.02 -0.31
C PRO A 73 9.99 5.31 0.36
N ALA A 74 9.98 6.42 -0.38
CA ALA A 74 10.38 7.73 0.15
C ALA A 74 9.43 8.18 1.28
N PHE A 75 8.12 8.02 1.10
CA PHE A 75 7.15 8.36 2.13
C PHE A 75 7.27 7.47 3.38
N CYS A 76 7.48 6.17 3.22
CA CYS A 76 7.62 5.24 4.35
C CYS A 76 8.80 5.61 5.24
N VAL A 77 9.95 5.95 4.63
CA VAL A 77 11.13 6.44 5.34
C VAL A 77 10.81 7.76 6.05
N ALA A 78 10.19 8.72 5.35
CA ALA A 78 9.77 10.00 5.91
C ALA A 78 8.83 9.83 7.13
N ALA A 79 7.84 8.95 7.03
CA ALA A 79 6.90 8.64 8.10
C ALA A 79 7.60 8.02 9.31
N CYS A 80 8.50 7.06 9.10
CA CYS A 80 9.28 6.44 10.18
C CYS A 80 10.17 7.47 10.90
N VAL A 81 10.82 8.36 10.16
CA VAL A 81 11.64 9.44 10.74
C VAL A 81 10.78 10.41 11.55
N ALA A 82 9.62 10.82 11.02
CA ALA A 82 8.69 11.70 11.72
C ALA A 82 8.15 11.07 13.00
N LEU A 83 7.77 9.79 12.97
CA LEU A 83 7.32 9.03 14.13
C LEU A 83 8.41 8.91 15.19
N ARG A 84 9.66 8.62 14.78
CA ARG A 84 10.81 8.55 15.69
C ARG A 84 11.12 9.89 16.37
N ARG A 85 10.99 11.00 15.64
CA ARG A 85 11.24 12.36 16.14
C ARG A 85 10.08 12.92 16.98
N GLY A 86 8.90 12.30 16.89
CA GLY A 86 7.65 12.79 17.46
C GLY A 86 6.80 13.47 16.38
N ILE A 87 5.57 12.96 16.21
CA ILE A 87 4.68 13.39 15.14
C ILE A 87 4.23 14.86 15.30
N SER A 88 4.13 15.35 16.55
CA SER A 88 3.79 16.75 16.86
C SER A 88 4.82 17.74 16.33
N LYS A 89 6.10 17.34 16.23
CA LYS A 89 7.19 18.15 15.69
C LYS A 89 7.29 18.07 14.16
N SER A 90 6.50 17.19 13.52
CA SER A 90 6.62 16.85 12.10
C SER A 90 5.41 17.32 11.27
N GLN A 91 5.08 18.62 11.35
CA GLN A 91 3.89 19.20 10.71
C GLN A 91 3.85 19.03 9.19
N TRP A 92 5.02 19.05 8.57
CA TRP A 92 5.19 18.86 7.14
C TRP A 92 4.68 17.49 6.65
N LEU A 93 4.49 16.51 7.54
CA LEU A 93 4.00 15.16 7.18
C LEU A 93 2.51 15.13 6.87
N LYS A 94 1.71 16.11 7.32
CA LYS A 94 0.26 16.14 7.12
C LYS A 94 -0.13 16.01 5.65
N LEU A 95 0.42 16.87 4.80
CA LEU A 95 0.09 16.89 3.38
C LEU A 95 0.58 15.62 2.65
N PRO A 96 1.86 15.20 2.78
CA PRO A 96 2.32 13.92 2.23
C PRO A 96 1.50 12.72 2.69
N ALA A 97 1.09 12.66 3.96
CA ALA A 97 0.29 11.56 4.49
C ALA A 97 -1.09 11.49 3.83
N VAL A 98 -1.75 12.63 3.61
CA VAL A 98 -3.01 12.70 2.87
C VAL A 98 -2.80 12.24 1.43
N VAL A 99 -1.81 12.80 0.73
CA VAL A 99 -1.55 12.47 -0.68
C VAL A 99 -1.28 10.98 -0.87
N VAL A 100 -0.37 10.39 -0.09
CA VAL A 100 -0.04 8.97 -0.20
C VAL A 100 -1.22 8.09 0.18
N THR A 101 -1.98 8.45 1.21
CA THR A 101 -3.19 7.71 1.59
C THR A 101 -4.24 7.78 0.50
N THR A 102 -4.45 8.93 -0.14
CA THR A 102 -5.36 9.07 -1.28
C THR A 102 -4.95 8.18 -2.45
N ILE A 103 -3.66 8.11 -2.78
CA ILE A 103 -3.14 7.24 -3.84
C ILE A 103 -3.41 5.77 -3.49
N ILE A 104 -3.10 5.34 -2.26
CA ILE A 104 -3.40 3.98 -1.78
C ILE A 104 -4.90 3.69 -1.93
N LEU A 105 -5.76 4.57 -1.42
CA LEU A 105 -7.22 4.39 -1.51
C LEU A 105 -7.68 4.29 -2.97
N GLN A 106 -7.12 5.09 -3.86
CA GLN A 106 -7.44 5.06 -5.28
C GLN A 106 -7.02 3.72 -5.92
N SER A 107 -5.77 3.28 -5.75
CA SER A 107 -5.28 2.00 -6.27
C SER A 107 -6.13 0.83 -5.80
N TYR A 108 -6.41 0.77 -4.50
CA TYR A 108 -7.20 -0.31 -3.91
C TYR A 108 -8.65 -0.28 -4.36
N THR A 109 -9.24 0.91 -4.53
CA THR A 109 -10.59 1.04 -5.09
C THR A 109 -10.65 0.50 -6.52
N GLN A 110 -9.64 0.78 -7.34
CA GLN A 110 -9.56 0.23 -8.71
C GLN A 110 -9.41 -1.29 -8.70
N ILE A 111 -8.56 -1.84 -7.81
CA ILE A 111 -8.37 -3.28 -7.66
C ILE A 111 -9.68 -3.97 -7.21
N ILE A 112 -10.38 -3.40 -6.22
CA ILE A 112 -11.68 -3.92 -5.75
C ILE A 112 -12.72 -3.83 -6.87
N ALA A 113 -12.79 -2.69 -7.57
CA ALA A 113 -13.70 -2.50 -8.69
C ALA A 113 -13.49 -3.56 -9.78
N HIS A 114 -12.23 -3.80 -10.15
CA HIS A 114 -11.90 -4.81 -11.15
C HIS A 114 -12.21 -6.24 -10.70
N ASN A 115 -11.92 -6.59 -9.44
CA ASN A 115 -12.20 -7.94 -8.91
C ASN A 115 -13.69 -8.26 -8.78
N PHE A 116 -14.54 -7.28 -8.45
CA PHE A 116 -15.93 -7.53 -8.06
C PHE A 116 -16.99 -6.98 -9.02
N PHE A 117 -16.64 -5.99 -9.86
CA PHE A 117 -17.61 -5.27 -10.69
C PHE A 117 -17.30 -5.31 -12.18
N ASP A 118 -16.13 -5.83 -12.59
CA ASP A 118 -15.83 -6.06 -14.00
C ASP A 118 -16.70 -7.21 -14.53
N THR A 119 -17.87 -6.84 -15.04
CA THR A 119 -18.91 -7.71 -15.61
C THR A 119 -19.02 -7.51 -17.13
N ALA A 120 -18.07 -6.79 -17.74
CA ALA A 120 -18.31 -6.05 -18.97
C ALA A 120 -18.28 -6.88 -20.28
N SER A 121 -18.12 -8.20 -20.26
CA SER A 121 -18.47 -9.01 -21.44
C SER A 121 -18.67 -10.50 -21.14
N PRO A 122 -19.71 -11.15 -21.71
CA PRO A 122 -19.83 -12.61 -21.76
C PRO A 122 -18.65 -13.30 -22.47
N THR A 123 -17.81 -12.54 -23.18
CA THR A 123 -16.56 -12.97 -23.82
C THR A 123 -15.30 -12.35 -23.21
N SER A 124 -15.39 -11.47 -22.20
CA SER A 124 -14.20 -11.05 -21.46
C SER A 124 -13.90 -12.12 -20.43
N ALA A 125 -12.69 -12.68 -20.49
CA ALA A 125 -12.17 -13.66 -19.53
C ALA A 125 -11.96 -13.07 -18.11
N PHE A 126 -12.70 -12.02 -17.74
CA PHE A 126 -12.35 -11.07 -16.68
C PHE A 126 -13.42 -10.91 -15.58
N VAL A 127 -14.36 -11.85 -15.41
CA VAL A 127 -15.02 -11.97 -14.09
C VAL A 127 -14.02 -12.60 -13.14
N VAL A 128 -13.20 -11.78 -12.50
CA VAL A 128 -12.04 -12.21 -11.73
C VAL A 128 -12.31 -12.22 -10.23
N VAL A 129 -13.46 -12.75 -9.80
CA VAL A 129 -13.74 -12.87 -8.36
C VAL A 129 -12.64 -13.73 -7.72
N PRO A 130 -11.94 -13.22 -6.68
CA PRO A 130 -10.89 -13.99 -6.02
C PRO A 130 -11.42 -15.35 -5.55
N PRO A 131 -10.67 -16.46 -5.71
CA PRO A 131 -11.14 -17.79 -5.29
C PRO A 131 -11.53 -17.86 -3.80
N ARG A 132 -10.98 -16.96 -2.98
CA ARG A 132 -11.27 -16.81 -1.55
C ARG A 132 -11.51 -15.33 -1.21
N PRO A 133 -12.70 -14.79 -1.51
CA PRO A 133 -12.95 -13.34 -1.45
C PRO A 133 -12.82 -12.78 -0.03
N MET A 134 -13.26 -13.52 1.00
CA MET A 134 -13.12 -13.08 2.39
C MET A 134 -11.66 -13.01 2.85
N LEU A 135 -10.84 -13.98 2.45
CA LEU A 135 -9.41 -13.96 2.75
C LEU A 135 -8.70 -12.83 1.98
N TRP A 136 -9.07 -12.61 0.73
CA TRP A 136 -8.56 -11.52 -0.07
C TRP A 136 -8.87 -10.16 0.57
N ILE A 137 -10.13 -9.93 0.97
CA ILE A 137 -10.54 -8.72 1.69
C ILE A 137 -9.74 -8.58 2.99
N ALA A 138 -9.59 -9.65 3.77
CA ALA A 138 -8.83 -9.61 5.02
C ALA A 138 -7.35 -9.24 4.81
N LEU A 139 -6.75 -9.64 3.69
CA LEU A 139 -5.37 -9.27 3.34
C LEU A 139 -5.26 -7.82 2.85
N TYR A 140 -6.22 -7.34 2.06
CA TYR A 140 -6.18 -6.01 1.45
C TYR A 140 -6.69 -4.89 2.37
N PHE A 141 -7.67 -5.18 3.22
CA PHE A 141 -8.32 -4.21 4.09
C PHE A 141 -7.37 -3.45 5.05
N PRO A 142 -6.35 -4.08 5.67
CA PRO A 142 -5.40 -3.36 6.51
C PRO A 142 -4.67 -2.22 5.79
N TYR A 143 -4.39 -2.38 4.50
CA TYR A 143 -3.73 -1.35 3.70
C TYR A 143 -4.62 -0.15 3.37
N ILE A 144 -5.94 -0.27 3.55
CA ILE A 144 -6.89 0.86 3.47
C ILE A 144 -7.04 1.49 4.85
N LEU A 145 -7.31 0.65 5.86
CA LEU A 145 -7.65 1.11 7.20
C LEU A 145 -6.49 1.81 7.88
N ILE A 146 -5.29 1.22 7.85
CA ILE A 146 -4.15 1.73 8.64
C ILE A 146 -3.66 3.08 8.10
N PRO A 147 -3.54 3.34 6.78
CA PRO A 147 -3.22 4.67 6.28
C PRO A 147 -4.24 5.74 6.66
N CYS A 148 -5.55 5.43 6.62
CA CYS A 148 -6.60 6.33 7.10
C CYS A 148 -6.44 6.68 8.59
N LEU A 149 -6.19 5.66 9.43
CA LEU A 149 -5.94 5.87 10.85
C LEU A 149 -4.64 6.66 11.10
N PHE A 150 -3.63 6.46 10.24
CA PHE A 150 -2.39 7.21 10.31
C PHE A 150 -2.61 8.70 10.01
N VAL A 151 -3.37 9.04 8.96
CA VAL A 151 -3.75 10.43 8.68
C VAL A 151 -4.49 11.01 9.87
N ALA A 152 -5.49 10.32 10.42
CA ALA A 152 -6.20 10.79 11.61
C ALA A 152 -5.25 11.05 12.80
N ARG A 153 -4.28 10.16 13.03
CA ARG A 153 -3.26 10.31 14.08
C ARG A 153 -2.35 11.52 13.87
N VAL A 154 -1.93 11.78 12.62
CA VAL A 154 -1.08 12.93 12.25
C VAL A 154 -1.82 14.24 12.48
N PHE A 155 -3.12 14.30 12.18
CA PHE A 155 -3.94 15.49 12.40
C PHE A 155 -4.32 15.69 13.87
N ALA A 156 -4.58 14.60 14.61
CA ALA A 156 -4.92 14.65 16.03
C ALA A 156 -3.75 15.04 16.94
N ALA A 157 -2.51 14.95 16.47
CA ALA A 157 -1.35 15.36 17.23
C ALA A 157 -1.44 16.86 17.58
N ARG A 158 -1.44 17.17 18.88
CA ARG A 158 -1.41 18.56 19.35
C ARG A 158 -0.03 19.17 19.12
N HIS A 159 -0.02 20.41 18.68
CA HIS A 159 1.20 21.15 18.39
C HIS A 159 1.64 21.91 19.63
N PRO A 160 2.94 21.98 19.92
CA PRO A 160 3.43 23.01 20.82
C PRO A 160 3.00 24.36 20.22
N LYS A 161 2.49 25.26 21.06
CA LYS A 161 2.23 26.63 20.63
C LYS A 161 3.58 27.20 20.19
N LEU A 162 3.57 27.94 19.08
CA LEU A 162 4.72 28.77 18.72
C LEU A 162 4.59 30.00 19.60
N ASP A 163 5.34 30.01 20.68
CA ASP A 163 5.51 31.14 21.60
C ASP A 163 6.37 32.22 20.93
#